data_AF-A0A353RLM0-F1
#
_entry.id   AF-A0A353RLM0-F1
#
_cell.length_a   1.000
_cell.length_b   1.000
_cell.length_c   1.000
_cell.angle_alpha   90.00
_cell.angle_beta   90.00
_cell.angle_gamma   90.00
#
_symmetry.space_group_name_H-M   'P 1'
#
loop_
_entity.id
_entity.type
_entity.pdbx_description
1 polymer ?
#
loop_
_entity_poly.entity_id
_entity_poly.type
_entity_poly.pdbx_seq_one_letter_code
_entity_poly.pdbx_strand_id
1 'polypeptide(L)'
;MLPVAGQIKPESKRLSIQDKFTALPYGSLSIGGFIGEKIDLCIDHRVMAQDIERLIAPFRLRNDEFWGFRSEFWGKWFTSAMLGYGYTPTPAHRTIIDKAVKELLLTQTADGYIGTYPDEHHLKDWD
;
A
#
# COMPACT_ATOMS: atom_id res chain seq x y z
N MET A 1 55.51 19.50 53.11
CA MET A 1 54.92 18.49 52.20
C MET A 1 53.83 19.21 51.39
N LEU A 2 54.04 19.38 50.08
CA LEU A 2 53.02 19.92 49.17
C LEU A 2 52.22 18.74 48.59
N PRO A 3 50.89 18.82 48.46
CA PRO A 3 50.10 17.74 47.88
C PRO A 3 50.29 17.72 46.36
N VAL A 4 50.43 16.51 45.81
CA VAL A 4 50.48 16.27 44.36
C VAL A 4 49.07 16.40 43.80
N ALA A 5 48.89 17.31 42.84
CA ALA A 5 47.64 17.48 42.12
C ALA A 5 47.31 16.21 41.33
N GLY A 6 46.15 15.60 41.61
CA GLY A 6 45.63 14.47 40.86
C GLY A 6 45.34 14.85 39.41
N GLN A 7 45.89 14.09 38.47
CA GLN A 7 45.63 14.26 37.04
C GLN A 7 44.16 13.90 36.73
N ILE A 8 43.40 14.88 36.26
CA ILE A 8 42.06 14.68 35.71
C ILE A 8 42.24 14.01 34.34
N LYS A 9 41.83 12.74 34.21
CA LYS A 9 41.77 12.07 32.89
C LYS A 9 40.70 12.75 32.03
N PRO A 10 40.99 13.09 30.76
CA PRO A 10 39.98 13.63 29.87
C PRO A 10 38.92 12.55 29.61
N GLU A 11 37.67 12.91 29.83
CA GLU A 11 36.52 12.05 29.55
C GLU A 11 36.43 11.88 28.03
N SER A 12 36.75 10.69 27.54
CA SER A 12 36.60 10.36 26.13
C SER A 12 35.11 10.36 25.80
N LYS A 13 34.66 11.42 25.13
CA LYS A 13 33.27 11.59 24.70
C LYS A 13 32.97 10.50 23.67
N ARG A 14 32.40 9.38 24.14
CA ARG A 14 32.02 8.25 23.29
C ARG A 14 30.96 8.73 22.30
N LEU A 15 31.33 8.80 21.02
CA LEU A 15 30.37 9.02 19.94
C LEU A 15 29.40 7.83 19.94
N SER A 16 28.22 7.99 20.52
CA SER A 16 27.13 7.02 20.40
C SER A 16 26.29 7.42 19.20
N ILE A 17 26.38 6.64 18.12
CA ILE A 17 25.37 6.68 17.05
C ILE A 17 24.15 5.90 17.56
N GLN A 18 22.96 6.49 17.45
CA GLN A 18 21.73 5.74 17.69
C GLN A 18 21.57 4.67 16.61
N ASP A 19 21.44 3.42 17.02
CA ASP A 19 21.03 2.33 16.13
C ASP A 19 19.58 2.55 15.71
N LYS A 20 19.38 3.02 14.48
CA LYS A 20 18.07 3.36 13.93
C LYS A 20 17.93 2.79 12.53
N PHE A 21 16.97 1.89 12.36
CA PHE A 21 16.49 1.50 11.04
C PHE A 21 15.58 2.59 10.46
N THR A 22 15.86 3.02 9.23
CA THR A 22 15.00 3.94 8.47
C THR A 22 14.71 3.29 7.12
N ALA A 23 13.42 3.20 6.75
CA ALA A 23 13.04 2.68 5.45
C ALA A 23 13.60 3.57 4.33
N LEU A 24 13.98 2.95 3.23
CA LEU A 24 14.38 3.68 2.03
C LEU A 24 13.16 4.40 1.43
N PRO A 25 13.36 5.56 0.77
CA PRO A 25 12.30 6.21 0.02
C PRO A 25 11.71 5.28 -1.07
N TYR A 26 10.42 5.41 -1.36
CA TYR A 26 9.79 4.72 -2.49
C TYR A 26 10.49 5.05 -3.80
N GLY A 27 10.64 4.05 -4.67
CA GLY A 27 11.33 4.16 -5.95
C GLY A 27 12.86 4.37 -5.86
N SER A 28 13.47 4.38 -4.67
CA SER A 28 14.92 4.59 -4.53
C SER A 28 15.76 3.32 -4.67
N LEU A 29 15.12 2.16 -4.89
CA LEU A 29 15.75 0.86 -5.02
C LEU A 29 15.12 0.10 -6.18
N SER A 30 15.95 -0.52 -7.00
CA SER A 30 15.54 -1.48 -8.02
C SER A 30 16.22 -2.82 -7.77
N ILE A 31 15.45 -3.90 -7.84
CA ILE A 31 15.97 -5.27 -7.84
C ILE A 31 16.23 -5.64 -9.31
N GLY A 32 17.45 -6.08 -9.63
CA GLY A 32 17.83 -6.51 -10.97
C GLY A 32 17.78 -8.03 -11.17
N GLY A 33 18.20 -8.46 -12.36
CA GLY A 33 18.26 -9.87 -12.74
C GLY A 33 16.89 -10.54 -12.81
N PHE A 34 16.87 -11.88 -12.71
CA PHE A 34 15.65 -12.66 -12.89
C PHE A 34 14.49 -12.23 -11.97
N ILE A 35 14.76 -11.95 -10.70
CA ILE A 35 13.71 -11.55 -9.75
C ILE A 35 13.17 -10.15 -10.09
N GLY A 36 14.05 -9.21 -10.42
CA GLY A 36 13.67 -7.88 -10.89
C GLY A 36 12.73 -7.95 -12.09
N GLU A 37 13.14 -8.71 -13.11
CA GLU A 37 12.33 -8.92 -14.32
C GLU A 37 10.96 -9.53 -14.02
N LYS A 38 10.86 -10.46 -13.06
CA LYS A 38 9.55 -11.02 -12.66
C LYS A 38 8.68 -10.03 -11.89
N ILE A 39 9.27 -9.16 -11.10
CA ILE A 39 8.55 -8.08 -10.41
C ILE A 39 8.00 -7.11 -11.45
N ASP A 40 8.83 -6.64 -12.37
CA ASP A 40 8.44 -5.69 -13.42
C ASP A 40 7.30 -6.26 -14.29
N LEU A 41 7.44 -7.52 -14.75
CA LEU A 41 6.38 -8.20 -15.51
C LEU A 41 5.07 -8.34 -14.72
N CYS A 42 5.14 -8.58 -13.41
CA CYS A 42 3.95 -8.69 -12.57
C CYS A 42 3.26 -7.33 -12.42
N ILE A 43 4.03 -6.27 -12.16
CA ILE A 43 3.49 -4.92 -12.02
C ILE A 43 2.82 -4.50 -13.34
N ASP A 44 3.52 -4.60 -14.45
CA ASP A 44 3.07 -4.04 -15.72
C ASP A 44 1.93 -4.86 -16.34
N HIS A 45 2.04 -6.20 -16.34
CA HIS A 45 1.14 -7.07 -17.10
C HIS A 45 0.09 -7.80 -16.26
N ARG A 46 0.14 -7.71 -14.92
CA ARG A 46 -0.90 -8.24 -14.04
C ARG A 46 -1.58 -7.14 -13.23
N VAL A 47 -0.81 -6.41 -12.45
CA VAL A 47 -1.37 -5.44 -11.50
C VAL A 47 -1.92 -4.22 -12.25
N MET A 48 -1.11 -3.57 -13.07
CA MET A 48 -1.49 -2.34 -13.79
C MET A 48 -2.35 -2.62 -15.03
N ALA A 49 -2.29 -3.85 -15.57
CA ALA A 49 -3.14 -4.30 -16.67
C ALA A 49 -4.54 -4.78 -16.22
N GLN A 50 -4.83 -4.78 -14.92
CA GLN A 50 -6.12 -5.22 -14.40
C GLN A 50 -7.26 -4.33 -14.91
N ASP A 51 -8.34 -4.95 -15.36
CA ASP A 51 -9.56 -4.24 -15.74
C ASP A 51 -10.26 -3.68 -14.50
N ILE A 52 -10.18 -2.35 -14.35
CA ILE A 52 -10.76 -1.61 -13.22
C ILE A 52 -12.28 -1.73 -13.20
N GLU A 53 -12.94 -1.74 -14.37
CA GLU A 53 -14.40 -1.82 -14.42
C GLU A 53 -14.89 -3.12 -13.79
N ARG A 54 -14.18 -4.22 -14.01
CA ARG A 54 -14.52 -5.52 -13.39
C ARG A 54 -14.38 -5.52 -11.87
N LEU A 55 -13.51 -4.68 -11.32
CA LEU A 55 -13.37 -4.51 -9.87
C LEU A 55 -14.44 -3.58 -9.30
N ILE A 56 -14.89 -2.57 -10.05
CA ILE A 56 -15.85 -1.56 -9.60
C ILE A 56 -17.30 -1.99 -9.78
N ALA A 57 -17.63 -2.71 -10.87
CA ALA A 57 -19.00 -3.08 -11.22
C ALA A 57 -19.80 -3.70 -10.04
N PRO A 58 -19.23 -4.59 -9.21
CA PRO A 58 -19.95 -5.13 -8.05
C PRO A 58 -20.45 -4.07 -7.05
N PHE A 59 -19.69 -2.98 -6.84
CA PHE A 59 -20.06 -1.91 -5.90
C PHE A 59 -21.21 -1.03 -6.43
N ARG A 60 -21.42 -1.02 -7.75
CA ARG A 60 -22.58 -0.35 -8.37
C ARG A 60 -23.82 -1.23 -8.36
N LEU A 61 -23.63 -2.52 -8.67
CA LEU A 61 -24.71 -3.50 -8.77
C LEU A 61 -25.32 -3.85 -7.41
N ARG A 62 -24.48 -3.91 -6.36
CA ARG A 62 -24.89 -4.25 -4.98
C ARG A 62 -25.78 -5.49 -4.90
N ASN A 63 -25.35 -6.55 -5.58
CA ASN A 63 -26.10 -7.81 -5.68
C ASN A 63 -25.28 -9.01 -5.17
N ASP A 64 -24.35 -8.78 -4.24
CA ASP A 64 -23.80 -9.90 -3.47
C ASP A 64 -24.89 -10.54 -2.61
N GLU A 65 -24.95 -11.85 -2.69
CA GLU A 65 -25.79 -12.70 -1.85
C GLU A 65 -24.92 -13.32 -0.74
N PHE A 66 -25.46 -14.30 -0.02
CA PHE A 66 -24.74 -15.09 0.97
C PHE A 66 -23.39 -15.58 0.41
N TRP A 67 -22.30 -15.34 1.15
CA TRP A 67 -20.93 -15.67 0.76
C TRP A 67 -20.38 -14.89 -0.46
N GLY A 68 -20.90 -13.70 -0.75
CA GLY A 68 -20.27 -12.73 -1.64
C GLY A 68 -19.02 -12.08 -1.05
N PHE A 69 -17.88 -12.18 -1.74
CA PHE A 69 -16.59 -11.60 -1.31
C PHE A 69 -16.00 -10.71 -2.40
N ARG A 70 -16.84 -10.17 -3.30
CA ARG A 70 -16.36 -9.44 -4.48
C ARG A 70 -15.71 -8.11 -4.11
N SER A 71 -16.11 -7.50 -2.98
CA SER A 71 -15.48 -6.30 -2.44
C SER A 71 -13.97 -6.49 -2.16
N GLU A 72 -13.56 -7.68 -1.69
CA GLU A 72 -12.17 -7.98 -1.34
C GLU A 72 -11.22 -7.90 -2.53
N PHE A 73 -11.70 -8.19 -3.74
CA PHE A 73 -10.86 -8.19 -4.93
C PHE A 73 -10.32 -6.80 -5.24
N TRP A 74 -11.13 -5.75 -5.05
CA TRP A 74 -10.68 -4.38 -5.22
C TRP A 74 -9.61 -4.03 -4.18
N GLY A 75 -9.84 -4.37 -2.90
CA GLY A 75 -8.89 -4.09 -1.82
C GLY A 75 -7.54 -4.80 -2.00
N LYS A 76 -7.56 -6.09 -2.37
CA LYS A 76 -6.37 -6.90 -2.66
C LYS A 76 -5.59 -6.34 -3.84
N TRP A 77 -6.30 -5.98 -4.91
CA TRP A 77 -5.69 -5.36 -6.08
C TRP A 77 -5.08 -4.00 -5.74
N PHE A 78 -5.82 -3.11 -5.08
CA PHE A 78 -5.37 -1.76 -4.74
C PHE A 78 -4.12 -1.77 -3.86
N THR A 79 -4.10 -2.66 -2.86
CA THR A 79 -2.92 -2.87 -2.01
C THR A 79 -1.70 -3.27 -2.84
N SER A 80 -1.88 -4.21 -3.78
CA SER A 80 -0.82 -4.64 -4.70
C SER A 80 -0.39 -3.52 -5.65
N ALA A 81 -1.33 -2.72 -6.15
CA ALA A 81 -1.07 -1.59 -7.04
C ALA A 81 -0.28 -0.49 -6.33
N MET A 82 -0.61 -0.16 -5.08
CA MET A 82 0.14 0.81 -4.29
C MET A 82 1.56 0.34 -3.96
N LEU A 83 1.75 -0.95 -3.68
CA LEU A 83 3.09 -1.52 -3.50
C LEU A 83 3.90 -1.48 -4.81
N GLY A 84 3.29 -1.86 -5.94
CA GLY A 84 3.91 -1.77 -7.26
C GLY A 84 4.27 -0.33 -7.66
N TYR A 85 3.37 0.62 -7.40
CA TYR A 85 3.64 2.05 -7.60
C TYR A 85 4.75 2.57 -6.68
N GLY A 86 4.79 2.13 -5.42
CA GLY A 86 5.88 2.48 -4.49
C GLY A 86 7.24 1.90 -4.93
N TYR A 87 7.25 0.77 -5.62
CA TYR A 87 8.46 0.20 -6.21
C TYR A 87 8.87 0.93 -7.49
N THR A 88 7.91 1.23 -8.38
CA THR A 88 8.15 1.94 -9.66
C THR A 88 7.15 3.09 -9.83
N PRO A 89 7.44 4.28 -9.26
CA PRO A 89 6.49 5.40 -9.22
C PRO A 89 6.44 6.14 -10.54
N THR A 90 5.61 5.65 -11.47
CA THR A 90 5.39 6.28 -12.78
C THR A 90 4.07 7.06 -12.81
N PRO A 91 3.98 8.17 -13.58
CA PRO A 91 2.72 8.88 -13.79
C PRO A 91 1.61 8.00 -14.40
N ALA A 92 1.99 7.02 -15.23
CA ALA A 92 1.06 6.09 -15.85
C ALA A 92 0.40 5.18 -14.80
N HIS A 93 1.19 4.57 -13.90
CA HIS A 93 0.68 3.78 -12.78
C HIS A 93 -0.22 4.61 -11.87
N ARG A 94 0.20 5.85 -11.57
CA ARG A 94 -0.60 6.75 -10.75
C ARG A 94 -1.97 7.06 -11.37
N THR A 95 -2.03 7.25 -12.68
CA THR A 95 -3.28 7.52 -13.40
C THR A 95 -4.28 6.36 -13.27
N ILE A 96 -3.81 5.11 -13.35
CA ILE A 96 -4.64 3.91 -13.18
C ILE A 96 -5.18 3.83 -11.75
N ILE A 97 -4.33 4.05 -10.76
CA ILE A 97 -4.69 4.02 -9.34
C ILE A 97 -5.71 5.12 -9.01
N ASP A 98 -5.45 6.36 -9.43
CA ASP A 98 -6.35 7.49 -9.20
C ASP A 98 -7.72 7.27 -9.85
N LYS A 99 -7.75 6.67 -11.05
CA LYS A 99 -9.00 6.26 -11.70
C LYS A 99 -9.77 5.27 -10.83
N ALA A 100 -9.12 4.21 -10.34
CA ALA A 100 -9.78 3.19 -9.54
C ALA A 100 -10.33 3.72 -8.21
N VAL A 101 -9.58 4.61 -7.54
CA VAL A 101 -10.05 5.28 -6.32
C VAL A 101 -11.25 6.17 -6.62
N LYS A 102 -11.16 7.01 -7.66
CA LYS A 102 -12.25 7.90 -8.06
C LYS A 102 -13.52 7.10 -8.37
N GLU A 103 -13.40 6.02 -9.13
CA GLU A 103 -14.55 5.20 -9.51
C GLU A 103 -15.17 4.45 -8.33
N LEU A 104 -14.37 4.00 -7.35
CA LEU A 104 -14.89 3.42 -6.11
C LEU A 104 -15.63 4.46 -5.26
N LEU A 105 -15.07 5.66 -5.11
CA LEU A 105 -15.71 6.71 -4.31
C LEU A 105 -17.06 7.15 -4.91
N LEU A 106 -17.21 7.07 -6.24
CA LEU A 106 -18.50 7.33 -6.89
C LEU A 106 -19.57 6.28 -6.58
N THR A 107 -19.21 5.11 -6.03
CA THR A 107 -20.16 4.09 -5.57
C THR A 107 -20.49 4.21 -4.09
N GLN A 108 -19.98 5.22 -3.39
CA GLN A 108 -20.33 5.44 -1.99
C GLN A 108 -21.80 5.90 -1.87
N THR A 109 -22.54 5.32 -0.94
CA THR A 109 -23.90 5.77 -0.58
C THR A 109 -23.86 7.00 0.32
N ALA A 110 -25.01 7.66 0.50
CA ALA A 110 -25.09 8.92 1.25
C ALA A 110 -24.71 8.80 2.75
N ASP A 111 -24.86 7.61 3.33
CA ASP A 111 -24.46 7.27 4.70
C ASP A 111 -22.99 6.81 4.81
N GLY A 112 -22.28 6.78 3.69
CA GLY A 112 -20.86 6.46 3.63
C GLY A 112 -20.53 5.00 3.35
N TYR A 113 -21.54 4.13 3.17
CA TYR A 113 -21.32 2.72 2.86
C TYR A 113 -20.65 2.52 1.49
N ILE A 114 -19.62 1.67 1.47
CA ILE A 114 -18.89 1.23 0.28
C ILE A 114 -18.76 -0.28 0.34
N GLY A 115 -19.73 -0.97 -0.24
CA GLY A 115 -19.70 -2.42 -0.34
C GLY A 115 -20.53 -2.91 -1.51
N THR A 116 -20.58 -4.22 -1.64
CA THR A 116 -21.13 -4.94 -2.79
C THR A 116 -22.46 -5.64 -2.45
N TYR A 117 -22.93 -5.49 -1.22
CA TYR A 117 -24.18 -6.07 -0.74
C TYR A 117 -25.37 -5.12 -0.90
N PRO A 118 -26.59 -5.66 -1.13
CA PRO A 118 -27.82 -4.88 -1.05
C PRO A 118 -28.13 -4.49 0.40
N ASP A 119 -28.94 -3.46 0.57
CA ASP A 119 -29.25 -2.84 1.86
C ASP A 119 -29.76 -3.84 2.92
N GLU A 120 -30.55 -4.84 2.51
CA GLU A 120 -31.04 -5.86 3.44
C GLU A 120 -29.95 -6.78 4.02
N HIS A 121 -28.75 -6.80 3.43
CA HIS A 121 -27.65 -7.67 3.81
C HIS A 121 -26.48 -6.94 4.48
N HIS A 122 -26.58 -5.62 4.66
CA HIS A 122 -25.53 -4.86 5.33
C HIS A 122 -25.27 -5.39 6.75
N LEU A 123 -23.99 -5.58 7.08
CA LEU A 123 -23.46 -6.00 8.38
C LEU A 123 -23.96 -7.38 8.89
N LYS A 124 -24.39 -8.28 7.99
CA LYS A 124 -24.93 -9.60 8.38
C LYS A 124 -23.99 -10.78 8.09
N ASP A 125 -23.30 -10.78 6.96
CA ASP A 125 -22.44 -11.89 6.51
C ASP A 125 -20.99 -11.43 6.25
N TRP A 126 -20.54 -11.43 5.00
CA TRP A 126 -19.22 -10.99 4.55
C TRP A 126 -19.22 -9.51 4.11
N ASP A 127 -20.25 -8.78 4.50
CA ASP A 127 -20.27 -7.33 4.37
C ASP A 127 -19.30 -6.67 5.35
#